data_AF-A0A7V9MPT3-F1
#
_entry.id   AF-A0A7V9MPT3-F1
#
_cell.length_a   1.000
_cell.length_b   1.000
_cell.length_c   1.000
_cell.angle_alpha   90.00
_cell.angle_beta   90.00
_cell.angle_gamma   90.00
#
_symmetry.space_group_name_H-M   'P 1'
#
loop_
_entity.id
_entity.type
_entity.pdbx_description
1 polymer ?
#
loop_
_entity_poly.entity_id
_entity_poly.type
_entity_poly.pdbx_seq_one_letter_code
_entity_poly.pdbx_strand_id
1 'polypeptide(L)'
;MSKVDEQVLKIYTAKAQADKAISSLKGILLGINLDDEVNEKEIHELQKWVQNHKKLIHRNPFNEFMTIIERTISDKIPPKETIEDLFWLCQKYEGDNYYYNAVTTDLQTLQGLCHGILADGVISDEEVYKLNKWLEENEHLNNYYPYDEVRSLISSILSDNKIDEEEKLVLKAYFNQFVKLHDSSTDALVKQETTEISISGLCSSEPNVVFSGKTFCITGVLKRGNREDLQKDIAKLGGIPTDSINRKTDYLIVGDRGNKAWAFSCYGRKVEKAIDLRKEGHTIMLIHEFDFADIVDDLI
;
A
#
# COMPACT_ATOMS: atom_id res chain seq x y z
N MET A 1 22.29 -36.12 19.37
CA MET A 1 22.30 -35.04 18.37
C MET A 1 23.00 -33.85 19.00
N SER A 2 23.92 -33.23 18.28
CA SER A 2 24.58 -32.00 18.71
C SER A 2 23.69 -30.78 18.44
N LYS A 3 23.99 -29.64 19.08
CA LYS A 3 23.31 -28.36 18.76
C LYS A 3 23.52 -27.91 17.31
N VAL A 4 24.60 -28.37 16.67
CA VAL A 4 24.91 -28.09 15.26
C VAL A 4 23.94 -28.84 14.35
N ASP A 5 23.65 -30.12 14.65
CA ASP A 5 22.70 -30.93 13.88
C ASP A 5 21.29 -30.32 13.89
N GLU A 6 20.82 -29.81 15.04
CA GLU A 6 19.53 -29.12 15.15
C GLU A 6 19.47 -27.80 14.35
N GLN A 7 20.58 -27.06 14.26
CA GLN A 7 20.65 -25.82 13.49
C GLN A 7 20.64 -26.11 11.98
N VAL A 8 21.39 -27.13 11.53
CA VAL A 8 21.40 -27.57 10.14
C VAL A 8 20.03 -28.10 9.73
N LEU A 9 19.40 -28.97 10.53
CA LEU A 9 18.03 -29.46 10.29
C LEU A 9 17.02 -28.31 10.15
N LYS A 10 17.08 -27.29 11.03
CA LYS A 10 16.19 -26.10 10.93
C LYS A 10 16.36 -25.33 9.63
N ILE A 11 17.56 -25.29 9.05
CA ILE A 11 17.82 -24.63 7.75
C ILE A 11 17.24 -25.47 6.61
N TYR A 12 17.44 -26.78 6.61
CA TYR A 12 16.91 -27.66 5.57
C TYR A 12 15.38 -27.81 5.61
N THR A 13 14.76 -27.85 6.79
CA THR A 13 13.29 -27.93 6.91
C THR A 13 12.58 -26.58 6.83
N ALA A 14 13.31 -25.46 6.74
CA ALA A 14 12.73 -24.13 6.88
C ALA A 14 11.75 -23.74 5.76
N LYS A 15 11.96 -24.18 4.51
CA LYS A 15 11.00 -23.98 3.41
C LYS A 15 9.75 -24.83 3.65
N ALA A 16 9.90 -26.15 3.83
CA ALA A 16 8.78 -27.06 4.08
C ALA A 16 7.93 -26.70 5.32
N GLN A 17 8.54 -26.10 6.35
CA GLN A 17 7.81 -25.57 7.51
C GLN A 17 6.99 -24.30 7.17
N ALA A 18 7.53 -23.42 6.32
CA ALA A 18 6.81 -22.24 5.84
C ALA A 18 5.65 -22.64 4.92
N ASP A 19 5.91 -23.48 3.90
CA ASP A 19 4.90 -23.95 2.95
C ASP A 19 3.74 -24.62 3.69
N LYS A 20 4.05 -25.52 4.64
CA LYS A 20 3.05 -26.18 5.49
C LYS A 20 2.25 -25.18 6.34
N ALA A 21 2.90 -24.16 6.90
CA ALA A 21 2.22 -23.13 7.68
C ALA A 21 1.24 -22.32 6.81
N ILE A 22 1.66 -21.89 5.61
CA ILE A 22 0.80 -21.17 4.65
C ILE A 22 -0.37 -22.07 4.20
N SER A 23 -0.11 -23.33 3.81
CA SER A 23 -1.18 -24.27 3.45
C SER A 23 -2.17 -24.50 4.61
N SER A 24 -1.68 -24.56 5.86
CA SER A 24 -2.58 -24.69 7.02
C SER A 24 -3.42 -23.43 7.26
N LEU A 25 -2.84 -22.23 7.07
CA LEU A 25 -3.56 -20.97 7.20
C LEU A 25 -4.66 -20.88 6.14
N LYS A 26 -4.34 -21.15 4.87
CA LYS A 26 -5.34 -21.22 3.81
C LYS A 26 -6.43 -22.25 4.10
N GLY A 27 -6.08 -23.42 4.64
CA GLY A 27 -7.07 -24.44 5.04
C GLY A 27 -8.04 -23.93 6.11
N ILE A 28 -7.55 -23.16 7.10
CA ILE A 28 -8.38 -22.49 8.10
C ILE A 28 -9.27 -21.43 7.43
N LEU A 29 -8.70 -20.53 6.61
CA LEU A 29 -9.44 -19.47 5.93
C LEU A 29 -10.53 -19.99 4.99
N LEU A 30 -10.23 -21.06 4.24
CA LEU A 30 -11.22 -21.75 3.41
C LEU A 30 -12.37 -22.33 4.25
N GLY A 31 -12.07 -22.88 5.42
CA GLY A 31 -13.09 -23.39 6.34
C GLY A 31 -13.99 -22.29 6.92
N ILE A 32 -13.40 -21.14 7.27
CA ILE A 32 -14.13 -19.95 7.76
C ILE A 32 -15.02 -19.36 6.64
N ASN A 33 -14.57 -19.39 5.39
CA ASN A 33 -15.32 -18.81 4.27
C ASN A 33 -16.37 -19.77 3.66
N LEU A 34 -16.80 -20.82 4.38
CA LEU A 34 -17.82 -21.77 3.88
C LEU A 34 -19.27 -21.31 4.10
N ASP A 35 -19.53 -20.55 5.16
CA ASP A 35 -20.87 -20.06 5.55
C ASP A 35 -20.99 -18.52 5.48
N ASP A 36 -19.95 -17.84 4.99
CA ASP A 36 -19.88 -16.39 4.77
C ASP A 36 -19.96 -15.51 6.05
N GLU A 37 -20.04 -16.13 7.22
CA GLU A 37 -20.03 -15.51 8.55
C GLU A 37 -18.65 -15.69 9.22
N VAL A 38 -18.25 -14.77 10.10
CA VAL A 38 -16.99 -14.90 10.84
C VAL A 38 -17.27 -14.71 12.33
N ASN A 39 -17.04 -15.75 13.13
CA ASN A 39 -17.34 -15.76 14.55
C ASN A 39 -16.08 -15.72 15.45
N GLU A 40 -16.28 -15.44 16.74
CA GLU A 40 -15.19 -15.29 17.71
C GLU A 40 -14.30 -16.55 17.82
N LYS A 41 -14.85 -17.76 17.61
CA LYS A 41 -14.09 -19.00 17.73
C LYS A 41 -13.10 -19.18 16.57
N GLU A 42 -13.45 -18.69 15.39
CA GLU A 42 -12.62 -18.73 14.18
C GLU A 42 -11.48 -17.71 14.26
N ILE A 43 -11.77 -16.49 14.73
CA ILE A 43 -10.75 -15.50 15.07
C ILE A 43 -9.82 -16.04 16.16
N HIS A 44 -10.36 -16.77 17.15
CA HIS A 44 -9.55 -17.45 18.16
C HIS A 44 -8.72 -18.62 17.60
N GLU A 45 -9.14 -19.29 16.52
CA GLU A 45 -8.33 -20.30 15.86
C GLU A 45 -7.18 -19.66 15.05
N LEU A 46 -7.42 -18.52 14.40
CA LEU A 46 -6.37 -17.70 13.79
C LEU A 46 -5.36 -17.20 14.84
N GLN A 47 -5.82 -16.80 16.03
CA GLN A 47 -4.94 -16.48 17.17
C GLN A 47 -4.01 -17.65 17.54
N LYS A 48 -4.55 -18.88 17.67
CA LYS A 48 -3.73 -20.07 17.95
C LYS A 48 -2.75 -20.34 16.82
N TRP A 49 -3.16 -20.16 15.57
CA TRP A 49 -2.26 -20.30 14.43
C TRP A 49 -1.06 -19.34 14.53
N VAL A 50 -1.30 -18.06 14.85
CA VAL A 50 -0.22 -17.07 15.09
C VAL A 50 0.67 -17.55 16.23
N GLN A 51 0.11 -17.94 17.38
CA GLN A 51 0.87 -18.39 18.56
C GLN A 51 1.78 -19.60 18.24
N ASN A 52 1.26 -20.59 17.52
CA ASN A 52 1.99 -21.78 17.11
C ASN A 52 3.14 -21.48 16.13
N HIS A 53 2.98 -20.44 15.30
CA HIS A 53 3.94 -20.07 14.26
C HIS A 53 4.84 -18.87 14.58
N LYS A 54 4.73 -18.24 15.76
CA LYS A 54 5.50 -17.03 16.18
C LYS A 54 6.99 -17.03 15.82
N LYS A 55 7.66 -18.18 15.80
CA LYS A 55 9.07 -18.33 15.41
C LYS A 55 9.37 -17.96 13.95
N LEU A 56 8.34 -17.89 13.10
CA LEU A 56 8.42 -17.50 11.69
C LEU A 56 8.21 -15.99 11.46
N ILE A 57 7.80 -15.20 12.48
CA ILE A 57 7.40 -13.79 12.34
C ILE A 57 8.43 -12.90 11.61
N HIS A 58 9.73 -13.18 11.77
CA HIS A 58 10.81 -12.43 11.12
C HIS A 58 11.03 -12.80 9.65
N ARG A 59 10.17 -13.63 9.06
CA ARG A 59 10.19 -13.99 7.65
C ARG A 59 8.96 -13.40 6.97
N ASN A 60 9.16 -12.79 5.80
CA ASN A 60 8.07 -12.62 4.85
C ASN A 60 7.59 -14.03 4.40
N PRO A 61 6.28 -14.30 4.28
CA PRO A 61 5.12 -13.42 4.52
C PRO A 61 4.54 -13.43 5.94
N PHE A 62 5.11 -14.21 6.85
CA PHE A 62 4.55 -14.43 8.19
C PHE A 62 4.39 -13.16 9.01
N ASN A 63 5.25 -12.17 8.83
CA ASN A 63 5.07 -10.85 9.44
C ASN A 63 3.72 -10.22 9.07
N GLU A 64 3.37 -10.24 7.78
CA GLU A 64 2.12 -9.66 7.25
C GLU A 64 0.91 -10.48 7.70
N PHE A 65 0.94 -11.81 7.57
CA PHE A 65 -0.13 -12.68 8.06
C PHE A 65 -0.42 -12.47 9.55
N MET A 66 0.62 -12.46 10.40
CA MET A 66 0.45 -12.24 11.84
C MET A 66 -0.02 -10.81 12.13
N THR A 67 0.55 -9.82 11.45
CA THR A 67 0.14 -8.41 11.58
C THR A 67 -1.32 -8.19 11.21
N ILE A 68 -1.84 -8.84 10.17
CA ILE A 68 -3.25 -8.75 9.77
C ILE A 68 -4.14 -9.39 10.84
N ILE A 69 -3.83 -10.62 11.29
CA ILE A 69 -4.61 -11.30 12.34
C ILE A 69 -4.62 -10.48 13.64
N GLU A 70 -3.47 -9.92 14.06
CA GLU A 70 -3.36 -9.05 15.24
C GLU A 70 -4.15 -7.73 15.12
N ARG A 71 -4.37 -7.22 13.89
CA ARG A 71 -5.18 -6.02 13.66
C ARG A 71 -6.68 -6.27 13.86
N THR A 72 -7.17 -7.45 13.48
CA THR A 72 -8.57 -7.88 13.70
C THR A 72 -8.89 -8.00 15.18
N ILE A 73 -7.99 -8.59 15.95
CA ILE A 73 -8.14 -8.83 17.39
C ILE A 73 -8.13 -7.51 18.20
N SER A 74 -7.52 -6.47 17.63
CA SER A 74 -7.51 -5.12 18.19
C SER A 74 -8.72 -4.28 17.75
N ASP A 75 -9.73 -4.89 17.11
CA ASP A 75 -10.92 -4.25 16.54
C ASP A 75 -10.60 -3.12 15.52
N LYS A 76 -9.42 -3.18 14.87
CA LYS A 76 -8.98 -2.16 13.90
C LYS A 76 -9.35 -2.49 12.45
N ILE A 77 -9.68 -3.76 12.18
CA ILE A 77 -10.14 -4.24 10.87
C ILE A 77 -11.29 -5.23 11.13
N PRO A 78 -12.44 -5.11 10.44
CA PRO A 78 -13.52 -6.09 10.46
C PRO A 78 -13.04 -7.54 10.26
N PRO A 79 -13.64 -8.52 10.95
CA PRO A 79 -13.36 -9.94 10.76
C PRO A 79 -13.49 -10.40 9.30
N LYS A 80 -14.54 -9.99 8.58
CA LYS A 80 -14.74 -10.38 7.16
C LYS A 80 -13.64 -9.84 6.24
N GLU A 81 -13.31 -8.55 6.34
CA GLU A 81 -12.22 -7.93 5.57
C GLU A 81 -10.87 -8.62 5.86
N THR A 82 -10.65 -9.04 7.10
CA THR A 82 -9.46 -9.81 7.50
C THR A 82 -9.37 -11.15 6.77
N ILE A 83 -10.44 -11.96 6.76
CA ILE A 83 -10.43 -13.28 6.10
C ILE A 83 -10.14 -13.12 4.60
N GLU A 84 -10.80 -12.16 3.95
CA GLU A 84 -10.60 -11.88 2.54
C GLU A 84 -9.16 -11.41 2.23
N ASP A 85 -8.59 -10.53 3.06
CA ASP A 85 -7.23 -10.01 2.89
C ASP A 85 -6.17 -11.09 3.16
N LEU A 86 -6.35 -11.92 4.19
CA LEU A 86 -5.49 -13.08 4.46
C LEU A 86 -5.57 -14.12 3.35
N PHE A 87 -6.76 -14.34 2.77
CA PHE A 87 -6.96 -15.32 1.69
C PHE A 87 -6.34 -14.84 0.37
N TRP A 88 -6.54 -13.57 0.02
CA TRP A 88 -5.84 -12.92 -1.09
C TRP A 88 -4.32 -13.00 -0.90
N LEU A 89 -3.83 -12.72 0.31
CA LEU A 89 -2.41 -12.80 0.64
C LEU A 89 -1.90 -14.25 0.49
N CYS A 90 -2.64 -15.26 0.97
CA CYS A 90 -2.29 -16.68 0.75
C CYS A 90 -2.15 -17.02 -0.73
N GLN A 91 -3.12 -16.62 -1.58
CA GLN A 91 -3.05 -16.89 -3.03
C GLN A 91 -1.80 -16.29 -3.68
N LYS A 92 -1.38 -15.09 -3.24
CA LYS A 92 -0.21 -14.38 -3.78
C LYS A 92 1.13 -15.09 -3.49
N TYR A 93 1.19 -15.90 -2.44
CA TYR A 93 2.37 -16.71 -2.07
C TYR A 93 2.29 -18.20 -2.45
N GLU A 94 1.16 -18.69 -2.97
CA GLU A 94 1.01 -20.09 -3.40
C GLU A 94 1.64 -20.40 -4.76
N GLY A 95 1.92 -19.39 -5.59
CA GLY A 95 2.89 -19.54 -6.68
C GLY A 95 4.31 -19.48 -6.11
N ASP A 96 5.17 -20.45 -6.45
CA ASP A 96 6.58 -20.59 -6.01
C ASP A 96 7.43 -19.32 -6.23
N ASN A 97 7.28 -18.32 -5.35
CA ASN A 97 7.75 -16.95 -5.62
C ASN A 97 8.91 -16.51 -4.71
N TYR A 98 10.12 -16.89 -5.14
CA TYR A 98 11.32 -16.04 -4.95
C TYR A 98 11.04 -14.59 -5.41
N TYR A 99 10.18 -14.46 -6.45
CA TYR A 99 9.68 -13.21 -7.02
C TYR A 99 9.00 -12.26 -6.03
N TYR A 100 8.27 -12.70 -5.00
CA TYR A 100 7.57 -11.72 -4.14
C TYR A 100 8.57 -10.90 -3.32
N ASN A 101 9.54 -11.58 -2.69
CA ASN A 101 10.61 -10.89 -1.98
C ASN A 101 11.43 -10.00 -2.91
N ALA A 102 11.65 -10.41 -4.18
CA ALA A 102 12.27 -9.56 -5.20
C ALA A 102 11.42 -8.31 -5.46
N VAL A 103 10.13 -8.45 -5.79
CA VAL A 103 9.20 -7.33 -6.02
C VAL A 103 9.17 -6.36 -4.83
N THR A 104 9.07 -6.83 -3.59
CA THR A 104 9.13 -5.95 -2.41
C THR A 104 10.48 -5.26 -2.27
N THR A 105 11.58 -5.94 -2.58
CA THR A 105 12.94 -5.37 -2.55
C THR A 105 13.11 -4.31 -3.64
N ASP A 106 12.64 -4.58 -4.85
CA ASP A 106 12.79 -3.68 -6.00
C ASP A 106 11.83 -2.47 -5.90
N LEU A 107 10.66 -2.63 -5.29
CA LEU A 107 9.81 -1.49 -4.87
C LEU A 107 10.50 -0.63 -3.81
N GLN A 108 11.20 -1.23 -2.84
CA GLN A 108 12.04 -0.48 -1.89
C GLN A 108 13.26 0.16 -2.58
N THR A 109 13.80 -0.46 -3.63
CA THR A 109 14.82 0.16 -4.50
C THR A 109 14.26 1.37 -5.25
N LEU A 110 13.06 1.28 -5.82
CA LEU A 110 12.36 2.42 -6.43
C LEU A 110 12.14 3.55 -5.40
N GLN A 111 11.69 3.22 -4.18
CA GLN A 111 11.59 4.19 -3.09
C GLN A 111 12.95 4.86 -2.82
N GLY A 112 14.03 4.08 -2.77
CA GLY A 112 15.39 4.57 -2.61
C GLY A 112 15.86 5.48 -3.75
N LEU A 113 15.48 5.17 -5.00
CA LEU A 113 15.75 6.01 -6.17
C LEU A 113 15.00 7.35 -6.08
N CYS A 114 13.71 7.34 -5.75
CA CYS A 114 12.93 8.58 -5.53
C CYS A 114 13.51 9.43 -4.40
N HIS A 115 13.94 8.79 -3.30
CA HIS A 115 14.64 9.47 -2.19
C HIS A 115 15.99 10.08 -2.64
N GLY A 116 16.73 9.39 -3.51
CA GLY A 116 18.01 9.86 -4.04
C GLY A 116 17.85 11.07 -4.98
N ILE A 117 16.91 11.00 -5.92
CA ILE A 117 16.61 12.06 -6.89
C ILE A 117 16.03 13.31 -6.21
N LEU A 118 15.35 13.18 -5.06
CA LEU A 118 14.92 14.34 -4.27
C LEU A 118 15.97 14.86 -3.27
N ALA A 119 17.13 14.22 -3.11
CA ALA A 119 18.00 14.47 -1.97
C ALA A 119 18.61 15.89 -1.94
N ASP A 120 18.93 16.47 -3.10
CA ASP A 120 19.39 17.84 -3.26
C ASP A 120 18.26 18.83 -3.64
N GLY A 121 17.07 18.30 -3.94
CA GLY A 121 15.91 19.07 -4.37
C GLY A 121 15.90 19.49 -5.84
N VAL A 122 16.81 19.00 -6.70
CA VAL A 122 16.88 19.42 -8.12
C VAL A 122 16.87 18.20 -9.03
N ILE A 123 15.76 17.98 -9.74
CA ILE A 123 15.66 16.87 -10.69
C ILE A 123 16.35 17.25 -12.00
N SER A 124 17.41 16.53 -12.35
CA SER A 124 18.11 16.68 -13.62
C SER A 124 17.55 15.78 -14.72
N ASP A 125 17.67 16.21 -15.99
CA ASP A 125 17.32 15.42 -17.17
C ASP A 125 17.98 14.02 -17.13
N GLU A 126 19.25 13.96 -16.71
CA GLU A 126 20.02 12.71 -16.63
C GLU A 126 19.40 11.72 -15.62
N GLU A 127 18.81 12.20 -14.53
CA GLU A 127 18.10 11.35 -13.56
C GLU A 127 16.77 10.85 -14.11
N VAL A 128 16.02 11.67 -14.86
CA VAL A 128 14.79 11.23 -15.54
C VAL A 128 15.10 10.11 -16.53
N TYR A 129 16.13 10.27 -17.37
CA TYR A 129 16.56 9.21 -18.30
C TYR A 129 17.07 7.95 -17.59
N LYS A 130 17.86 8.09 -16.51
CA LYS A 130 18.33 6.94 -15.70
C LYS A 130 17.19 6.21 -15.02
N LEU A 131 16.20 6.95 -14.50
CA LEU A 131 15.01 6.38 -13.89
C LEU A 131 14.15 5.66 -14.94
N ASN A 132 13.90 6.26 -16.12
CA ASN A 132 13.20 5.57 -17.21
C ASN A 132 13.88 4.24 -17.55
N LYS A 133 15.21 4.25 -17.72
CA LYS A 133 15.98 3.04 -17.98
C LYS A 133 15.84 2.01 -16.86
N TRP A 134 15.88 2.43 -15.59
CA TRP A 134 15.66 1.51 -14.47
C TRP A 134 14.25 0.90 -14.50
N LEU A 135 13.22 1.68 -14.85
CA LEU A 135 11.86 1.15 -15.01
C LEU A 135 11.79 0.12 -16.16
N GLU A 136 12.37 0.43 -17.32
CA GLU A 136 12.48 -0.53 -18.44
C GLU A 136 13.24 -1.82 -18.07
N GLU A 137 14.26 -1.75 -17.20
CA GLU A 137 14.99 -2.92 -16.70
C GLU A 137 14.20 -3.71 -15.63
N ASN A 138 13.12 -3.16 -15.06
CA ASN A 138 12.33 -3.74 -13.96
C ASN A 138 10.84 -3.93 -14.32
N GLU A 139 10.53 -4.27 -15.58
CA GLU A 139 9.15 -4.53 -16.04
C GLU A 139 8.38 -5.63 -15.28
N HIS A 140 9.04 -6.47 -14.46
CA HIS A 140 8.35 -7.39 -13.56
C HIS A 140 7.55 -6.69 -12.45
N LEU A 141 7.77 -5.38 -12.25
CA LEU A 141 7.01 -4.51 -11.37
C LEU A 141 5.75 -3.92 -12.01
N ASN A 142 5.48 -4.19 -13.30
CA ASN A 142 4.21 -3.84 -13.93
C ASN A 142 3.03 -4.37 -13.10
N ASN A 143 2.01 -3.54 -12.88
CA ASN A 143 0.85 -3.75 -12.00
C ASN A 143 1.08 -3.55 -10.49
N TYR A 144 2.23 -3.06 -10.07
CA TYR A 144 2.50 -2.67 -8.67
C TYR A 144 2.50 -1.14 -8.52
N TYR A 145 1.82 -0.61 -7.48
CA TYR A 145 1.24 0.75 -7.49
C TYR A 145 2.12 1.92 -7.99
N PRO A 146 3.09 2.47 -7.23
CA PRO A 146 3.81 3.67 -7.67
C PRO A 146 4.78 3.34 -8.79
N TYR A 147 5.12 2.07 -9.03
CA TYR A 147 5.88 1.70 -10.20
C TYR A 147 5.08 2.02 -11.48
N ASP A 148 3.82 1.59 -11.58
CA ASP A 148 2.98 1.89 -12.75
C ASP A 148 2.78 3.40 -12.92
N GLU A 149 2.57 4.13 -11.83
CA GLU A 149 2.33 5.58 -11.84
C GLU A 149 3.60 6.38 -12.19
N VAL A 150 4.75 6.04 -11.59
CA VAL A 150 6.05 6.64 -11.95
C VAL A 150 6.38 6.31 -13.41
N ARG A 151 6.13 5.08 -13.86
CA ARG A 151 6.33 4.68 -15.27
C ARG A 151 5.44 5.50 -16.20
N SER A 152 4.16 5.68 -15.87
CA SER A 152 3.24 6.50 -16.66
C SER A 152 3.71 7.96 -16.72
N LEU A 153 4.10 8.54 -15.58
CA LEU A 153 4.54 9.93 -15.48
C LEU A 153 5.86 10.17 -16.25
N ILE A 154 6.85 9.30 -16.08
CA ILE A 154 8.11 9.36 -16.83
C ILE A 154 7.87 9.15 -18.34
N SER A 155 6.94 8.26 -18.71
CA SER A 155 6.58 8.05 -20.12
C SER A 155 5.91 9.28 -20.75
N SER A 156 5.10 10.05 -20.00
CA SER A 156 4.56 11.31 -20.50
C SER A 156 5.65 12.38 -20.67
N ILE A 157 6.55 12.52 -19.68
CA ILE A 157 7.65 13.51 -19.67
C ILE A 157 8.66 13.25 -20.81
N LEU A 158 8.83 11.99 -21.21
CA LEU A 158 9.72 11.63 -22.32
C LEU A 158 9.01 11.57 -23.68
N SER A 159 7.69 11.81 -23.74
CA SER A 159 6.90 11.55 -24.95
C SER A 159 7.19 12.49 -26.13
N ASP A 160 7.60 13.74 -25.86
CA ASP A 160 7.94 14.74 -26.89
C ASP A 160 9.46 14.92 -27.07
N ASN A 161 10.27 14.19 -26.29
CA ASN A 161 11.73 14.29 -26.17
C ASN A 161 12.26 15.65 -25.62
N LYS A 162 11.47 16.38 -24.83
CA LYS A 162 11.88 17.63 -24.17
C LYS A 162 11.37 17.71 -22.73
N ILE A 163 12.23 17.31 -21.80
CA ILE A 163 11.97 17.47 -20.38
C ILE A 163 11.95 18.96 -20.04
N ASP A 164 10.79 19.51 -19.70
CA ASP A 164 10.67 20.90 -19.24
C ASP A 164 10.64 21.04 -17.71
N GLU A 165 10.66 22.29 -17.22
CA GLU A 165 10.68 22.56 -15.78
C GLU A 165 9.31 22.35 -15.12
N GLU A 166 8.18 22.47 -15.83
CA GLU A 166 6.85 22.16 -15.30
C GLU A 166 6.70 20.64 -15.11
N GLU A 167 7.20 19.85 -16.06
CA GLU A 167 7.26 18.38 -15.98
C GLU A 167 8.12 17.87 -14.83
N LYS A 168 9.33 18.43 -14.65
CA LYS A 168 10.20 18.14 -13.50
C LYS A 168 9.51 18.50 -12.18
N LEU A 169 8.81 19.63 -12.15
CA LEU A 169 8.06 20.09 -10.98
C LEU A 169 6.89 19.13 -10.66
N VAL A 170 6.18 18.58 -11.65
CA VAL A 170 5.17 17.52 -11.44
C VAL A 170 5.80 16.23 -10.91
N LEU A 171 6.93 15.78 -11.46
CA LEU A 171 7.65 14.60 -10.96
C LEU A 171 8.15 14.79 -9.52
N LYS A 172 8.64 15.99 -9.20
CA LYS A 172 9.08 16.40 -7.87
C LYS A 172 7.92 16.41 -6.87
N ALA A 173 6.77 16.97 -7.26
CA ALA A 173 5.54 16.95 -6.47
C ALA A 173 5.07 15.52 -6.20
N TYR A 174 5.14 14.64 -7.20
CA TYR A 174 4.76 13.23 -7.06
C TYR A 174 5.66 12.49 -6.05
N PHE A 175 6.98 12.62 -6.15
CA PHE A 175 7.92 11.99 -5.21
C PHE A 175 7.75 12.52 -3.76
N ASN A 176 7.45 13.81 -3.60
CA ASN A 176 7.25 14.45 -2.28
C ASN A 176 6.07 13.84 -1.48
N GLN A 177 5.14 13.12 -2.12
CA GLN A 177 4.01 12.49 -1.44
C GLN A 177 4.42 11.37 -0.47
N PHE A 178 5.48 10.64 -0.81
CA PHE A 178 5.91 9.43 -0.10
C PHE A 178 7.37 9.47 0.39
N VAL A 179 8.21 10.32 -0.19
CA VAL A 179 9.56 10.59 0.30
C VAL A 179 9.49 11.44 1.57
N LYS A 180 10.27 11.05 2.59
CA LYS A 180 10.63 11.98 3.70
C LYS A 180 12.08 12.38 3.54
N LEU A 181 12.31 13.66 3.27
CA LEU A 181 13.66 14.23 3.31
C LEU A 181 14.11 14.40 4.77
N HIS A 182 15.41 14.18 5.00
CA HIS A 182 16.02 14.34 6.32
C HIS A 182 16.60 15.74 6.54
N ASP A 183 16.85 16.50 5.47
CA ASP A 183 17.26 17.89 5.56
C ASP A 183 16.03 18.81 5.63
N SER A 184 15.99 19.64 6.68
CA SER A 184 14.85 20.52 6.97
C SER A 184 14.76 21.73 6.02
N SER A 185 15.86 22.12 5.38
CA SER A 185 15.87 23.20 4.38
C SER A 185 15.33 22.72 3.05
N THR A 186 15.83 21.59 2.54
CA THR A 186 15.35 21.00 1.28
C THR A 186 13.89 20.58 1.39
N ASP A 187 13.47 19.94 2.50
CA ASP A 187 12.06 19.59 2.75
C ASP A 187 11.11 20.79 2.70
N ALA A 188 11.52 21.95 3.22
CA ALA A 188 10.73 23.18 3.17
C ALA A 188 10.65 23.78 1.76
N LEU A 189 11.77 23.81 1.03
CA LEU A 189 11.82 24.33 -0.36
C LEU A 189 11.01 23.45 -1.32
N VAL A 190 11.19 22.13 -1.24
CA VAL A 190 10.44 21.15 -2.06
C VAL A 190 8.95 21.29 -1.82
N LYS A 191 8.50 21.47 -0.57
CA LYS A 191 7.09 21.74 -0.27
C LYS A 191 6.62 23.05 -0.90
N GLN A 192 7.33 24.15 -0.65
CA GLN A 192 6.95 25.47 -1.19
C GLN A 192 6.76 25.43 -2.72
N GLU A 193 7.69 24.84 -3.44
CA GLU A 193 7.65 24.74 -4.91
C GLU A 193 6.59 23.77 -5.44
N THR A 194 6.12 22.83 -4.62
CA THR A 194 5.12 21.82 -5.03
C THR A 194 3.70 22.12 -4.55
N THR A 195 3.50 23.14 -3.70
CA THR A 195 2.20 23.53 -3.12
C THR A 195 1.12 23.78 -4.17
N GLU A 196 1.44 24.51 -5.23
CA GLU A 196 0.46 24.94 -6.25
C GLU A 196 0.26 23.90 -7.38
N ILE A 197 1.01 22.80 -7.34
CA ILE A 197 1.02 21.81 -8.42
C ILE A 197 -0.13 20.83 -8.24
N SER A 198 -1.18 21.04 -9.03
CA SER A 198 -2.25 20.08 -9.21
C SER A 198 -1.77 18.90 -10.06
N ILE A 199 -1.39 17.79 -9.42
CA ILE A 199 -1.15 16.50 -10.11
C ILE A 199 -2.50 15.93 -10.57
N SER A 200 -3.04 16.51 -11.65
CA SER A 200 -4.36 16.18 -12.15
C SER A 200 -4.35 14.78 -12.76
N GLY A 201 -4.99 13.83 -12.08
CA GLY A 201 -5.17 12.45 -12.54
C GLY A 201 -4.74 11.38 -11.55
N LEU A 202 -3.62 11.57 -10.81
CA LEU A 202 -2.94 10.43 -10.17
C LEU A 202 -2.94 10.43 -8.62
N CYS A 203 -2.65 11.56 -7.97
CA CYS A 203 -2.92 11.85 -6.55
C CYS A 203 -2.69 13.35 -6.33
N SER A 204 -3.70 14.13 -5.95
CA SER A 204 -3.51 15.56 -5.70
C SER A 204 -2.85 15.82 -4.35
N SER A 205 -1.70 16.48 -4.38
CA SER A 205 -1.27 17.44 -3.35
C SER A 205 -2.44 18.40 -3.09
N GLU A 206 -2.87 18.52 -1.82
CA GLU A 206 -4.18 19.09 -1.44
C GLU A 206 -5.34 18.51 -2.28
N PRO A 207 -5.80 17.28 -1.98
CA PRO A 207 -6.93 16.73 -2.70
C PRO A 207 -8.16 17.59 -2.39
N ASN A 208 -8.67 18.27 -3.42
CA ASN A 208 -9.91 19.02 -3.36
C ASN A 208 -11.08 18.00 -3.30
N VAL A 209 -11.29 17.45 -2.11
CA VAL A 209 -12.25 16.37 -1.85
C VAL A 209 -13.66 16.94 -1.91
N VAL A 210 -14.36 16.61 -2.98
CA VAL A 210 -15.79 16.83 -3.07
C VAL A 210 -16.47 15.74 -2.24
N PHE A 211 -17.07 16.10 -1.12
CA PHE A 211 -17.81 15.14 -0.28
C PHE A 211 -19.20 14.87 -0.82
N SER A 212 -19.97 15.93 -1.12
CA SER A 212 -21.39 15.84 -1.47
C SER A 212 -21.68 14.87 -2.63
N GLY A 213 -22.40 13.80 -2.35
CA GLY A 213 -22.83 12.79 -3.33
C GLY A 213 -21.72 11.87 -3.84
N LYS A 214 -20.51 11.96 -3.27
CA LYS A 214 -19.35 11.16 -3.67
C LYS A 214 -19.15 9.95 -2.77
N THR A 215 -18.59 8.88 -3.32
CA THR A 215 -18.48 7.57 -2.64
C THR A 215 -17.07 7.34 -2.11
N PHE A 216 -16.97 7.07 -0.82
CA PHE A 216 -15.71 6.86 -0.11
C PHE A 216 -15.59 5.41 0.36
N CYS A 217 -14.42 4.80 0.20
CA CYS A 217 -14.06 3.54 0.84
C CYS A 217 -12.84 3.78 1.74
N ILE A 218 -12.76 3.06 2.86
CA ILE A 218 -11.61 3.11 3.78
C ILE A 218 -10.91 1.75 3.75
N THR A 219 -9.57 1.72 3.73
CA THR A 219 -8.75 0.51 3.76
C THR A 219 -7.59 0.63 4.75
N GLY A 220 -7.16 -0.50 5.32
CA GLY A 220 -6.03 -0.56 6.23
C GLY A 220 -6.35 -0.11 7.66
N VAL A 221 -5.31 0.29 8.40
CA VAL A 221 -5.41 0.65 9.83
C VAL A 221 -5.13 2.12 10.02
N LEU A 222 -6.18 2.84 10.42
CA LEU A 222 -6.11 4.23 10.84
C LEU A 222 -5.33 4.37 12.16
N LYS A 223 -4.60 5.47 12.27
CA LYS A 223 -3.85 5.96 13.44
C LYS A 223 -4.54 7.13 14.11
N ARG A 224 -5.20 8.01 13.35
CA ARG A 224 -5.82 9.25 13.86
C ARG A 224 -7.18 9.01 14.56
N GLY A 225 -7.87 7.91 14.25
CA GLY A 225 -9.18 7.55 14.82
C GLY A 225 -9.58 6.10 14.52
N ASN A 226 -10.83 5.74 14.77
CA ASN A 226 -11.41 4.47 14.32
C ASN A 226 -12.15 4.65 12.98
N ARG A 227 -12.49 3.55 12.31
CA ARG A 227 -13.15 3.58 10.98
C ARG A 227 -14.56 4.13 11.04
N GLU A 228 -15.33 3.88 12.10
CA GLU A 228 -16.71 4.35 12.22
C GLU A 228 -16.78 5.88 12.31
N ASP A 229 -15.89 6.51 13.07
CA ASP A 229 -15.87 7.96 13.22
C ASP A 229 -15.53 8.64 11.90
N LEU A 230 -14.56 8.10 11.16
CA LEU A 230 -14.25 8.58 9.81
C LEU A 230 -15.44 8.40 8.84
N GLN A 231 -16.19 7.31 8.95
CA GLN A 231 -17.44 7.12 8.19
C GLN A 231 -18.54 8.13 8.59
N LYS A 232 -18.65 8.47 9.88
CA LYS A 232 -19.57 9.51 10.38
C LYS A 232 -19.18 10.88 9.83
N ASP A 233 -17.90 11.22 9.78
CA ASP A 233 -17.42 12.52 9.29
C ASP A 233 -17.62 12.67 7.78
N ILE A 234 -17.32 11.62 6.99
CA ILE A 234 -17.69 11.54 5.57
C ILE A 234 -19.20 11.80 5.38
N ALA A 235 -20.05 11.15 6.19
CA ALA A 235 -21.50 11.28 6.09
C ALA A 235 -22.01 12.69 6.50
N LYS A 236 -21.42 13.32 7.53
CA LYS A 236 -21.72 14.72 7.92
C LYS A 236 -21.46 15.69 6.77
N LEU A 237 -20.37 15.49 6.04
CA LEU A 237 -19.97 16.32 4.90
C LEU A 237 -20.74 15.97 3.60
N GLY A 238 -21.69 15.04 3.65
CA GLY A 238 -22.56 14.66 2.53
C GLY A 238 -22.00 13.57 1.61
N GLY A 239 -20.89 12.94 2.00
CA GLY A 239 -20.34 11.78 1.31
C GLY A 239 -21.03 10.46 1.67
N ILE A 240 -20.83 9.46 0.83
CA ILE A 240 -21.41 8.12 0.95
C ILE A 240 -20.29 7.15 1.36
N PRO A 241 -20.15 6.81 2.65
CA PRO A 241 -19.18 5.81 3.09
C PRO A 241 -19.60 4.41 2.62
N THR A 242 -18.62 3.60 2.23
CA THR A 242 -18.81 2.22 1.76
C THR A 242 -17.68 1.31 2.25
N ASP A 243 -18.03 0.06 2.56
CA ASP A 243 -17.05 -0.94 3.03
C ASP A 243 -16.38 -1.71 1.88
N SER A 244 -16.73 -1.43 0.62
CA SER A 244 -16.27 -2.18 -0.55
C SER A 244 -16.12 -1.30 -1.79
N ILE A 245 -14.93 -1.39 -2.41
CA ILE A 245 -14.60 -0.71 -3.66
C ILE A 245 -15.44 -1.28 -4.80
N ASN A 246 -16.06 -0.38 -5.55
CA ASN A 246 -16.93 -0.67 -6.67
C ASN A 246 -16.80 0.46 -7.72
N ARG A 247 -17.45 0.32 -8.89
CA ARG A 247 -17.37 1.30 -9.99
C ARG A 247 -17.88 2.72 -9.69
N LYS A 248 -18.55 2.92 -8.55
CA LYS A 248 -18.98 4.24 -8.06
C LYS A 248 -18.04 4.82 -7.00
N THR A 249 -17.05 4.06 -6.51
CA THR A 249 -16.09 4.54 -5.51
C THR A 249 -15.25 5.65 -6.13
N ASP A 250 -15.40 6.88 -5.65
CA ASP A 250 -14.62 8.04 -6.11
C ASP A 250 -13.31 8.18 -5.32
N TYR A 251 -13.31 7.81 -4.04
CA TYR A 251 -12.17 7.98 -3.12
C TYR A 251 -11.88 6.69 -2.34
N LEU A 252 -10.60 6.32 -2.23
CA LEU A 252 -10.10 5.28 -1.33
C LEU A 252 -9.13 5.90 -0.31
N ILE A 253 -9.55 5.92 0.95
CA ILE A 253 -8.75 6.41 2.08
C ILE A 253 -7.89 5.26 2.59
N VAL A 254 -6.56 5.45 2.60
CA VAL A 254 -5.57 4.42 2.96
C VAL A 254 -4.93 4.75 4.31
N GLY A 255 -5.15 3.89 5.31
CA GLY A 255 -4.47 3.95 6.60
C GLY A 255 -3.33 2.93 6.70
N ASP A 256 -2.10 3.40 6.86
CA ASP A 256 -0.92 2.54 7.14
C ASP A 256 -0.21 2.94 8.44
N ARG A 257 -0.98 3.17 9.50
CA ARG A 257 -0.47 3.56 10.83
C ARG A 257 0.46 4.79 10.79
N GLY A 258 0.26 5.69 9.82
CA GLY A 258 1.09 6.86 9.57
C GLY A 258 2.46 6.61 8.92
N ASN A 259 2.65 5.50 8.21
CA ASN A 259 3.76 5.31 7.28
C ASN A 259 3.50 6.14 5.99
N LYS A 260 4.28 7.21 5.76
CA LYS A 260 4.15 8.01 4.53
C LYS A 260 4.56 7.25 3.27
N ALA A 261 5.44 6.26 3.39
CA ALA A 261 5.84 5.39 2.28
C ALA A 261 4.89 4.18 2.11
N TRP A 262 3.62 4.31 2.50
CA TRP A 262 2.60 3.26 2.31
C TRP A 262 2.51 2.82 0.84
N ALA A 263 2.79 3.73 -0.08
CA ALA A 263 2.86 3.47 -1.52
C ALA A 263 3.88 2.38 -1.91
N PHE A 264 4.89 2.07 -1.09
CA PHE A 264 5.87 0.99 -1.34
C PHE A 264 5.72 -0.20 -0.39
N SER A 265 4.68 -0.18 0.45
CA SER A 265 4.32 -1.32 1.30
C SER A 265 3.56 -2.38 0.49
N CYS A 266 3.48 -3.59 1.04
CA CYS A 266 2.80 -4.71 0.41
C CYS A 266 1.29 -4.41 0.27
N TYR A 267 0.83 -4.18 -0.97
CA TYR A 267 -0.52 -3.68 -1.25
C TYR A 267 -1.59 -4.57 -0.65
N GLY A 268 -2.57 -3.96 0.01
CA GLY A 268 -3.81 -4.66 0.34
C GLY A 268 -4.66 -4.83 -0.92
N ARG A 269 -5.37 -5.96 -1.00
CA ARG A 269 -6.41 -6.31 -2.01
C ARG A 269 -7.26 -5.12 -2.51
N LYS A 270 -7.63 -4.22 -1.60
CA LYS A 270 -8.41 -3.00 -1.91
C LYS A 270 -7.65 -1.97 -2.75
N VAL A 271 -6.37 -1.74 -2.49
CA VAL A 271 -5.54 -0.80 -3.27
C VAL A 271 -5.35 -1.32 -4.70
N GLU A 272 -5.04 -2.62 -4.86
CA GLU A 272 -4.96 -3.25 -6.19
C GLU A 272 -6.28 -3.11 -6.95
N LYS A 273 -7.42 -3.43 -6.32
CA LYS A 273 -8.74 -3.28 -6.95
C LYS A 273 -9.07 -1.84 -7.37
N ALA A 274 -8.57 -0.82 -6.67
CA ALA A 274 -8.73 0.57 -7.09
C ALA A 274 -7.88 0.89 -8.33
N ILE A 275 -6.68 0.34 -8.43
CA ILE A 275 -5.76 0.50 -9.58
C ILE A 275 -6.31 -0.24 -10.81
N ASP A 276 -6.87 -1.44 -10.64
CA ASP A 276 -7.53 -2.16 -11.73
C ASP A 276 -8.71 -1.37 -12.31
N LEU A 277 -9.50 -0.74 -11.43
CA LEU A 277 -10.58 0.16 -11.86
C LEU A 277 -10.06 1.44 -12.55
N ARG A 278 -8.90 1.99 -12.15
CA ARG A 278 -8.22 3.06 -12.90
C ARG A 278 -7.85 2.60 -14.31
N LYS A 279 -7.34 1.37 -14.47
CA LYS A 279 -7.01 0.76 -15.78
C LYS A 279 -8.26 0.51 -16.65
N GLU A 280 -9.42 0.22 -16.04
CA GLU A 280 -10.73 0.21 -16.72
C GLU A 280 -11.25 1.62 -17.10
N GLY A 281 -10.54 2.70 -16.74
CA GLY A 281 -10.91 4.09 -17.04
C GLY A 281 -11.75 4.78 -15.96
N HIS A 282 -11.88 4.20 -14.76
CA HIS A 282 -12.58 4.83 -13.64
C HIS A 282 -11.66 5.74 -12.82
N THR A 283 -12.05 7.00 -12.60
CA THR A 283 -11.30 7.92 -11.73
C THR A 283 -11.56 7.59 -10.26
N ILE A 284 -10.65 6.83 -9.64
CA ILE A 284 -10.61 6.61 -8.19
C ILE A 284 -9.39 7.34 -7.62
N MET A 285 -9.59 8.23 -6.65
CA MET A 285 -8.50 8.94 -5.97
C MET A 285 -8.06 8.19 -4.71
N LEU A 286 -6.77 7.90 -4.61
CA LEU A 286 -6.17 7.36 -3.39
C LEU A 286 -5.79 8.54 -2.49
N ILE A 287 -6.15 8.51 -1.21
CA ILE A 287 -5.79 9.57 -0.24
C ILE A 287 -5.27 8.90 1.03
N HIS A 288 -4.16 9.38 1.59
CA HIS A 288 -3.63 8.85 2.85
C HIS A 288 -4.44 9.39 4.05
N GLU A 289 -4.52 8.61 5.14
CA GLU A 289 -5.36 8.92 6.31
C GLU A 289 -5.11 10.30 6.95
N PHE A 290 -3.89 10.83 6.87
CA PHE A 290 -3.56 12.14 7.44
C PHE A 290 -4.03 13.28 6.54
N ASP A 291 -3.73 13.23 5.25
CA ASP A 291 -4.13 14.29 4.32
C ASP A 291 -5.66 14.38 4.26
N PHE A 292 -6.36 13.23 4.30
CA PHE A 292 -7.82 13.18 4.42
C PHE A 292 -8.32 13.79 5.75
N ALA A 293 -7.65 13.52 6.86
CA ALA A 293 -8.09 14.03 8.15
C ALA A 293 -7.84 15.52 8.34
N ASP A 294 -6.74 16.06 7.79
CA ASP A 294 -6.45 17.49 7.84
C ASP A 294 -7.52 18.27 7.02
N ILE A 295 -7.98 17.73 5.89
CA ILE A 295 -9.13 18.27 5.12
C ILE A 295 -10.45 18.21 5.91
N VAL A 296 -10.68 17.14 6.67
CA VAL A 296 -11.90 17.02 7.50
C VAL A 296 -11.87 18.00 8.68
N ASP A 297 -10.71 18.19 9.31
CA ASP A 297 -10.51 19.17 10.39
C ASP A 297 -10.73 20.62 9.90
N ASP A 298 -10.39 20.95 8.65
CA ASP A 298 -10.62 22.27 8.05
C ASP A 298 -12.10 22.55 7.69
N LEU A 299 -12.95 21.52 7.67
CA LEU A 299 -14.35 21.58 7.21
C LEU A 299 -15.40 21.41 8.32
N ILE A 300 -15.01 21.13 9.58
CA ILE A 300 -15.91 20.81 10.72
C ILE A 300 -15.71 21.77 11.90
#